data_AF-A0A2D6P6G1-F1
#
_entry.id   AF-A0A2D6P6G1-F1
#
_cell.length_a   1.000
_cell.length_b   1.000
_cell.length_c   1.000
_cell.angle_alpha   90.00
_cell.angle_beta   90.00
_cell.angle_gamma   90.00
#
_symmetry.space_group_name_H-M   'P 1'
#
loop_
_entity.id
_entity.type
_entity.pdbx_description
1 polymer ?
#
loop_
_entity_poly.entity_id
_entity_poly.type
_entity_poly.pdbx_seq_one_letter_code
_entity_poly.pdbx_strand_id
1 'polypeptide(L)'
;MEVLHRIDSEITNRCNAACPLCPRTGSYPHGVSEVVHKTGYRDVEVSTIQKILDSHSGQNLKHFSYCGNYGDPFMHPKVYDIISMISSYGITQRFDTNGGMRTPKFWSEVGKIPGVKVNFAIDGLEDTNHIYRVRTQWHKIMANAEAYIKSGGYADWIMIIFSHNEHQIEEANILSKKMGFKSFNTKISTRGFNLSDQKRYEPALKEIKVPKN
;
A
#
# COMPACT_ATOMS: atom_id res chain seq x y z
N MET A 1 -29.87 16.22 -6.04
CA MET A 1 -28.62 16.50 -5.29
C MET A 1 -27.66 15.37 -5.58
N GLU A 2 -26.41 15.70 -5.90
CA GLU A 2 -25.36 14.69 -6.05
C GLU A 2 -25.06 14.05 -4.69
N VAL A 3 -24.92 12.73 -4.67
CA VAL A 3 -24.70 11.95 -3.45
C VAL A 3 -23.30 11.36 -3.50
N LEU A 4 -22.52 11.58 -2.44
CA LEU A 4 -21.17 11.06 -2.32
C LEU A 4 -21.20 9.59 -1.88
N HIS A 5 -20.73 8.68 -2.74
CA HIS A 5 -20.70 7.24 -2.44
C HIS A 5 -19.29 6.68 -2.18
N ARG A 6 -18.26 7.39 -2.61
CA ARG A 6 -16.87 6.94 -2.53
C ARG A 6 -15.93 8.08 -2.18
N ILE A 7 -14.97 7.79 -1.31
CA ILE A 7 -13.80 8.63 -1.05
C ILE A 7 -12.54 7.83 -1.38
N ASP A 8 -11.55 8.51 -1.94
CA ASP A 8 -10.16 8.06 -1.98
C ASP A 8 -9.33 9.00 -1.11
N SER A 9 -8.39 8.46 -0.32
CA SER A 9 -7.67 9.23 0.67
C SER A 9 -6.20 8.81 0.82
N GLU A 10 -5.38 9.77 1.22
CA GLU A 10 -4.03 9.55 1.72
C GLU A 10 -4.03 9.92 3.21
N ILE A 11 -4.23 8.93 4.09
CA ILE A 11 -4.31 9.16 5.55
C ILE A 11 -2.93 9.41 6.20
N THR A 12 -1.84 9.11 5.49
CA THR A 12 -0.47 9.36 5.94
C THR A 12 0.43 9.56 4.73
N ASN A 13 1.50 10.33 4.88
CA ASN A 13 2.60 10.39 3.90
C ASN A 13 3.81 9.50 4.28
N ARG A 14 3.69 8.72 5.35
CA ARG A 14 4.73 7.77 5.78
C ARG A 14 4.73 6.55 4.86
N CYS A 15 5.91 6.06 4.50
CA CYS A 15 6.07 4.78 3.82
C CYS A 15 7.48 4.23 4.13
N ASN A 16 7.55 2.93 4.43
CA ASN A 16 8.79 2.21 4.74
C ASN A 16 9.63 1.89 3.49
N ALA A 17 8.98 1.73 2.33
CA ALA A 17 9.67 1.47 1.07
C ALA A 17 10.35 2.74 0.53
N ALA A 18 11.24 2.61 -0.45
CA ALA A 18 11.85 3.73 -1.16
C ALA A 18 11.81 3.50 -2.67
N CYS A 19 10.62 3.22 -3.22
CA CYS A 19 10.50 2.79 -4.61
C CYS A 19 11.04 3.85 -5.59
N PRO A 20 11.90 3.48 -6.56
CA PRO A 20 12.59 4.43 -7.44
C PRO A 20 11.70 5.28 -8.36
N LEU A 21 10.49 4.80 -8.70
CA LEU A 21 9.51 5.55 -9.52
C LEU A 21 8.30 6.04 -8.72
N CYS A 22 8.37 5.99 -7.39
CA CYS A 22 7.36 6.62 -6.56
C CYS A 22 7.57 8.14 -6.59
N PRO A 23 6.51 8.94 -6.82
CA PRO A 23 6.60 10.40 -6.75
C PRO A 23 7.16 10.92 -5.42
N ARG A 24 7.11 10.13 -4.34
CA ARG A 24 7.58 10.49 -2.99
C ARG A 24 9.09 10.34 -2.77
N THR A 25 9.73 9.34 -3.37
CA THR A 25 11.11 8.93 -3.04
C THR A 25 12.01 8.80 -4.25
N GLY A 26 11.41 8.72 -5.42
CA GLY A 26 12.12 8.48 -6.64
C GLY A 26 12.67 9.73 -7.27
N SER A 27 13.31 9.51 -8.41
CA SER A 27 13.61 10.55 -9.39
C SER A 27 12.56 10.56 -10.51
N TYR A 28 11.31 10.20 -10.18
CA TYR A 28 10.19 10.30 -11.11
C TYR A 28 10.12 11.74 -11.65
N PRO A 29 10.13 11.96 -12.98
CA PRO A 29 9.96 13.29 -13.54
C PRO A 29 8.64 13.88 -13.04
N HIS A 30 8.68 15.10 -12.47
CA HIS A 30 7.53 15.72 -11.78
C HIS A 30 7.10 15.02 -10.48
N GLY A 31 7.99 14.26 -9.86
CA GLY A 31 7.84 13.79 -8.49
C GLY A 31 7.77 14.95 -7.50
N VAL A 32 7.23 14.66 -6.32
CA VAL A 32 7.04 15.60 -5.22
C VAL A 32 7.93 15.26 -4.03
N SER A 33 9.03 14.55 -4.26
CA SER A 33 9.90 14.03 -3.20
C SER A 33 10.45 15.12 -2.29
N GLU A 34 10.88 16.25 -2.86
CA GLU A 34 11.32 17.42 -2.10
C GLU A 34 10.19 18.02 -1.26
N VAL A 35 8.99 18.15 -1.84
CA VAL A 35 7.81 18.67 -1.12
C VAL A 35 7.44 17.74 0.04
N VAL A 36 7.38 16.43 -0.19
CA VAL A 36 7.08 15.45 0.86
C VAL A 36 8.16 15.46 1.94
N HIS A 37 9.43 15.60 1.57
CA HIS A 37 10.51 15.72 2.54
C HIS A 37 10.38 16.97 3.42
N LYS A 38 10.17 18.14 2.81
CA LYS A 38 10.05 19.43 3.52
C LYS A 38 8.79 19.52 4.38
N THR A 39 7.68 18.87 3.98
CA THR A 39 6.42 18.89 4.76
C THR A 39 6.51 18.10 6.07
N GLY A 40 7.51 17.23 6.21
CA GLY A 40 7.64 16.28 7.32
C GLY A 40 6.56 15.20 7.29
N TYR A 41 6.54 14.33 8.29
CA TYR A 41 5.47 13.32 8.38
C TYR A 41 4.15 13.94 8.80
N ARG A 42 3.09 13.58 8.08
CA ARG A 42 1.72 14.01 8.31
C ARG A 42 0.81 12.78 8.38
N ASP A 43 -0.05 12.79 9.37
CA ASP A 43 -0.99 11.72 9.70
C ASP A 43 -2.36 12.40 9.90
N VAL A 44 -3.40 11.86 9.27
CA VAL A 44 -4.77 12.39 9.41
C VAL A 44 -5.32 11.95 10.77
N GLU A 45 -5.72 12.93 11.58
CA GLU A 45 -6.37 12.65 12.87
C GLU A 45 -7.63 11.80 12.68
N VAL A 46 -7.80 10.78 13.52
CA VAL A 46 -8.98 9.89 13.51
C VAL A 46 -10.29 10.70 13.58
N SER A 47 -10.28 11.77 14.38
CA SER A 47 -11.42 12.68 14.54
C SER A 47 -11.82 13.41 13.25
N THR A 48 -10.89 13.62 12.32
CA THR A 48 -11.20 14.21 11.01
C THR A 48 -12.05 13.25 10.19
N ILE A 49 -11.71 11.97 10.21
CA ILE A 49 -12.48 10.94 9.49
C ILE A 49 -13.85 10.76 10.16
N GLN A 50 -13.91 10.75 11.50
CA GLN A 50 -15.17 10.71 12.24
C GLN A 50 -16.12 11.85 11.81
N LYS A 51 -15.62 13.09 11.72
CA LYS A 51 -16.40 14.24 11.25
C LYS A 51 -16.94 14.06 9.82
N ILE A 52 -16.18 13.42 8.94
CA ILE A 52 -16.63 13.10 7.58
C ILE A 52 -17.79 12.10 7.65
N LEU A 53 -17.65 11.03 8.42
CA LEU A 53 -18.66 9.98 8.56
C LEU A 53 -19.97 10.51 9.18
N ASP A 54 -19.87 11.42 10.14
CA ASP A 54 -21.04 12.03 10.80
C ASP A 54 -21.71 13.12 9.96
N SER A 55 -21.07 13.59 8.90
CA SER A 55 -21.65 14.58 7.99
C SER A 55 -22.81 14.00 7.17
N HIS A 56 -23.68 14.87 6.65
CA HIS A 56 -24.77 14.47 5.76
C HIS A 56 -24.29 13.66 4.54
N SER A 57 -23.13 14.04 3.97
CA SER A 57 -22.52 13.30 2.87
C SER A 57 -21.95 11.95 3.32
N GLY A 58 -21.41 11.87 4.55
CA GLY A 58 -20.84 10.68 5.13
C GLY A 58 -21.82 9.52 5.27
N GLN A 59 -23.08 9.82 5.60
CA GLN A 59 -24.15 8.83 5.75
C GLN A 59 -24.44 8.02 4.47
N ASN A 60 -24.05 8.56 3.30
CA ASN A 60 -24.26 7.91 2.00
C ASN A 60 -23.03 7.14 1.50
N LEU A 61 -21.89 7.23 2.20
CA LEU A 61 -20.66 6.56 1.81
C LEU A 61 -20.83 5.05 1.83
N LYS A 62 -20.29 4.39 0.80
CA LYS A 62 -20.26 2.93 0.65
C LYS A 62 -18.85 2.40 0.49
N HIS A 63 -17.94 3.24 0.00
CA HIS A 63 -16.57 2.87 -0.33
C HIS A 63 -15.56 3.88 0.20
N PHE A 64 -14.49 3.38 0.81
CA PHE A 64 -13.36 4.17 1.26
C PHE A 64 -12.07 3.54 0.75
N SER A 65 -11.34 4.25 -0.10
CA SER A 65 -10.11 3.76 -0.72
C SER A 65 -8.89 4.49 -0.17
N TYR A 66 -7.76 3.77 -0.17
CA TYR A 66 -6.46 4.28 0.24
C TYR A 66 -5.43 3.91 -0.84
N CYS A 67 -5.19 4.82 -1.79
CA CYS A 67 -4.31 4.57 -2.93
C CYS A 67 -2.84 4.37 -2.54
N GLY A 68 -2.35 5.05 -1.49
CA GLY A 68 -0.94 5.00 -1.11
C GLY A 68 -0.01 5.62 -2.16
N ASN A 69 -0.46 6.66 -2.86
CA ASN A 69 0.33 7.39 -3.85
C ASN A 69 1.45 8.21 -3.20
N TYR A 70 1.20 8.74 -2.00
CA TYR A 70 2.13 9.61 -1.28
C TYR A 70 2.52 9.07 0.11
N GLY A 71 2.07 7.85 0.44
CA GLY A 71 2.43 7.11 1.64
C GLY A 71 2.09 5.63 1.50
N ASP A 72 2.10 4.91 2.61
CA ASP A 72 1.48 3.59 2.72
C ASP A 72 0.50 3.67 3.90
N PRO A 73 -0.81 3.43 3.68
CA PRO A 73 -1.81 3.65 4.71
C PRO A 73 -1.54 2.87 6.00
N PHE A 74 -0.90 1.70 5.92
CA PHE A 74 -0.58 0.88 7.09
C PHE A 74 0.57 1.43 7.95
N MET A 75 1.29 2.45 7.47
CA MET A 75 2.25 3.21 8.27
C MET A 75 1.58 4.25 9.18
N HIS A 76 0.29 4.54 8.99
CA HIS A 76 -0.42 5.46 9.87
C HIS A 76 -0.49 4.87 11.30
N PRO A 77 -0.06 5.58 12.35
CA PRO A 77 0.05 5.04 13.71
C PRO A 77 -1.28 4.55 14.29
N LYS A 78 -2.40 5.09 13.79
CA LYS A 78 -3.77 4.77 14.22
C LYS A 78 -4.60 4.08 13.14
N VAL A 79 -3.95 3.44 12.15
CA VAL A 79 -4.67 2.82 11.02
C VAL A 79 -5.70 1.77 11.47
N TYR A 80 -5.41 1.00 12.52
CA TYR A 80 -6.36 0.00 13.05
C TYR A 80 -7.65 0.65 13.57
N ASP A 81 -7.51 1.76 14.30
CA ASP A 81 -8.64 2.52 14.84
C ASP A 81 -9.49 3.08 13.69
N ILE A 82 -8.84 3.61 12.65
CA ILE A 82 -9.50 4.12 11.43
C ILE A 82 -10.27 3.01 10.71
N ILE A 83 -9.63 1.86 10.49
CA ILE A 83 -10.23 0.70 9.83
C ILE A 83 -11.47 0.24 10.59
N SER A 84 -11.35 0.09 11.91
CA SER A 84 -12.42 -0.40 12.78
C SER A 84 -13.60 0.57 12.79
N MET A 85 -13.33 1.87 12.90
CA MET A 85 -14.34 2.93 12.87
C MET A 85 -15.08 2.98 11.54
N ILE A 86 -14.40 2.94 10.40
CA ILE A 86 -15.08 2.96 9.09
C ILE A 86 -15.89 1.68 8.86
N SER A 87 -15.36 0.53 9.29
CA SER A 87 -16.05 -0.76 9.20
C SER A 87 -17.36 -0.78 10.02
N SER A 88 -17.40 -0.13 11.19
CA SER A 88 -18.62 -0.06 12.01
C SER A 88 -19.76 0.73 11.36
N TYR A 89 -19.48 1.55 10.35
CA TYR A 89 -20.49 2.21 9.52
C TYR A 89 -20.96 1.34 8.34
N GLY A 90 -20.49 0.09 8.25
CA GLY A 90 -20.80 -0.81 7.13
C GLY A 90 -20.14 -0.39 5.80
N ILE A 91 -19.13 0.48 5.86
CA ILE A 91 -18.43 0.98 4.68
C ILE A 91 -17.32 0.01 4.30
N THR A 92 -17.30 -0.36 3.01
CA THR A 92 -16.24 -1.22 2.49
C THR A 92 -14.96 -0.42 2.23
N GLN A 93 -13.82 -1.02 2.55
CA GLN A 93 -12.52 -0.39 2.50
C GLN A 93 -11.59 -1.11 1.52
N ARG A 94 -10.82 -0.35 0.74
CA ARG A 94 -9.82 -0.89 -0.18
C ARG A 94 -8.47 -0.22 0.06
N PHE A 95 -7.47 -1.02 0.42
CA PHE A 95 -6.11 -0.55 0.66
C PHE A 95 -5.18 -0.99 -0.48
N ASP A 96 -4.26 -0.12 -0.87
CA ASP A 96 -3.06 -0.49 -1.61
C ASP A 96 -1.84 -0.34 -0.68
N THR A 97 -1.01 -1.37 -0.58
CA THR A 97 0.11 -1.41 0.38
C THR A 97 1.25 -2.28 -0.12
N ASN A 98 2.48 -1.94 0.27
CA ASN A 98 3.63 -2.83 0.04
C ASN A 98 3.69 -4.01 1.02
N GLY A 99 2.87 -4.01 2.08
CA GLY A 99 2.77 -5.12 3.04
C GLY A 99 4.00 -5.36 3.92
N GLY A 100 5.10 -4.59 3.77
CA GLY A 100 6.37 -4.80 4.47
C GLY A 100 6.45 -4.20 5.88
N MET A 101 5.38 -3.53 6.35
CA MET A 101 5.26 -2.92 7.67
C MET A 101 4.42 -3.78 8.61
N ARG A 102 4.38 -3.39 9.90
CA ARG A 102 3.65 -4.11 10.96
C ARG A 102 4.11 -5.57 11.13
N THR A 103 3.38 -6.31 11.95
CA THR A 103 3.66 -7.71 12.30
C THR A 103 2.54 -8.62 11.80
N PRO A 104 2.80 -9.93 11.63
CA PRO A 104 1.75 -10.90 11.29
C PRO A 104 0.55 -10.84 12.24
N LYS A 105 0.77 -10.66 13.55
CA LYS A 105 -0.30 -10.49 14.54
C LYS A 105 -1.22 -9.30 14.20
N PHE A 106 -0.63 -8.15 13.86
CA PHE A 106 -1.41 -6.98 13.44
C PHE A 106 -2.27 -7.29 12.20
N TRP A 107 -1.66 -7.93 11.20
CA TRP A 107 -2.35 -8.31 9.97
C TRP A 107 -3.46 -9.33 10.20
N SER A 108 -3.29 -10.27 11.12
CA SER A 108 -4.35 -11.18 11.55
C SER A 108 -5.53 -10.44 12.19
N GLU A 109 -5.29 -9.45 13.05
CA GLU A 109 -6.37 -8.66 13.64
C GLU A 109 -7.13 -7.85 12.57
N VAL A 110 -6.42 -7.23 11.62
CA VAL A 110 -7.06 -6.53 10.50
C VAL A 110 -7.86 -7.49 9.62
N GLY A 111 -7.36 -8.71 9.39
CA GLY A 111 -8.04 -9.73 8.57
C GLY A 111 -9.38 -10.20 9.12
N LYS A 112 -9.64 -10.01 10.42
CA LYS A 112 -10.92 -10.31 11.06
C LYS A 112 -11.96 -9.20 10.88
N ILE A 113 -11.55 -7.99 10.46
CA ILE A 113 -12.45 -6.85 10.34
C ILE A 113 -13.25 -6.96 9.04
N PRO A 114 -14.59 -6.94 9.09
CA PRO A 114 -15.41 -7.09 7.90
C PRO A 114 -15.28 -5.89 6.95
N GLY A 115 -15.45 -6.16 5.66
CA GLY A 115 -15.46 -5.12 4.63
C GLY A 115 -14.08 -4.58 4.25
N VAL A 116 -12.99 -5.16 4.75
CA VAL A 116 -11.62 -4.75 4.40
C VAL A 116 -11.08 -5.60 3.24
N LYS A 117 -10.65 -4.93 2.17
CA LYS A 117 -9.94 -5.53 1.04
C LYS A 117 -8.55 -4.92 0.93
N VAL A 118 -7.52 -5.75 0.77
CA VAL A 118 -6.13 -5.29 0.69
C VAL A 118 -5.51 -5.78 -0.61
N ASN A 119 -4.99 -4.85 -1.39
CA ASN A 119 -4.10 -5.14 -2.50
C ASN A 119 -2.66 -5.10 -1.97
N PHE A 120 -2.02 -6.26 -1.92
CA PHE A 120 -0.60 -6.37 -1.65
C PHE A 120 0.16 -6.12 -2.95
N ALA A 121 0.89 -5.01 -3.00
CA ALA A 121 1.71 -4.63 -4.13
C ALA A 121 3.09 -5.27 -3.98
N ILE A 122 3.27 -6.41 -4.65
CA ILE A 122 4.43 -7.29 -4.57
C ILE A 122 4.97 -7.44 -5.99
N ASP A 123 6.10 -6.80 -6.27
CA ASP A 123 6.60 -6.52 -7.62
C ASP A 123 7.78 -7.43 -7.99
N GLY A 124 7.61 -8.74 -7.80
CA GLY A 124 8.63 -9.75 -8.04
C GLY A 124 8.52 -10.94 -7.08
N LEU A 125 9.54 -11.78 -7.05
CA LEU A 125 9.76 -12.83 -6.04
C LEU A 125 10.87 -12.43 -5.06
N GLU A 126 11.38 -13.38 -4.26
CA GLU A 126 12.38 -13.11 -3.22
C GLU A 126 13.61 -12.37 -3.73
N ASP A 127 14.10 -12.79 -4.90
CA ASP A 127 15.29 -12.29 -5.57
C ASP A 127 15.06 -11.02 -6.39
N THR A 128 13.82 -10.59 -6.64
CA THR A 128 13.53 -9.45 -7.54
C THR A 128 12.64 -8.36 -6.93
N ASN A 129 11.75 -8.66 -5.98
CA ASN A 129 10.79 -7.69 -5.45
C ASN A 129 11.49 -6.46 -4.84
N HIS A 130 12.62 -6.67 -4.17
CA HIS A 130 13.37 -5.62 -3.51
C HIS A 130 14.05 -4.63 -4.49
N ILE A 131 14.20 -4.99 -5.77
CA ILE A 131 14.81 -4.13 -6.80
C ILE A 131 13.96 -2.88 -6.99
N TYR A 132 12.64 -3.04 -7.12
CA TYR A 132 11.71 -1.91 -7.16
C TYR A 132 11.21 -1.51 -5.77
N ARG A 133 10.82 -2.48 -4.92
CA ARG A 133 10.34 -2.22 -3.54
C ARG A 133 11.51 -2.11 -2.56
N VAL A 134 12.41 -1.17 -2.83
CA VAL A 134 13.61 -0.92 -2.02
C VAL A 134 13.24 -0.75 -0.54
N ARG A 135 14.04 -1.33 0.36
CA ARG A 135 13.85 -1.38 1.83
C ARG A 135 12.66 -2.20 2.32
N THR A 136 12.01 -2.97 1.44
CA THR A 136 11.09 -4.03 1.88
C THR A 136 11.82 -5.37 2.00
N GLN A 137 11.27 -6.30 2.77
CA GLN A 137 11.84 -7.63 2.97
C GLN A 137 10.80 -8.67 2.56
N TRP A 138 11.12 -9.48 1.56
CA TRP A 138 10.22 -10.46 0.96
C TRP A 138 9.49 -11.32 2.00
N HIS A 139 10.25 -12.04 2.83
CA HIS A 139 9.69 -12.95 3.84
C HIS A 139 8.69 -12.26 4.79
N LYS A 140 8.92 -10.98 5.12
CA LYS A 140 8.02 -10.21 5.98
C LYS A 140 6.71 -9.89 5.28
N ILE A 141 6.77 -9.49 4.01
CA ILE A 141 5.57 -9.23 3.19
C ILE A 141 4.74 -10.50 3.08
N MET A 142 5.39 -11.63 2.77
CA MET A 142 4.70 -12.93 2.61
C MET A 142 4.08 -13.42 3.91
N ALA A 143 4.78 -13.30 5.05
CA ALA A 143 4.24 -13.66 6.36
C ALA A 143 3.04 -12.78 6.77
N ASN A 144 3.09 -11.49 6.45
CA ASN A 144 2.00 -10.55 6.71
C ASN A 144 0.76 -10.87 5.85
N ALA A 145 0.95 -11.10 4.55
CA ALA A 145 -0.12 -11.48 3.64
C ALA A 145 -0.77 -12.81 4.05
N GLU A 146 0.04 -13.81 4.39
CA GLU A 146 -0.45 -15.11 4.87
C GLU A 146 -1.27 -14.97 6.16
N ALA A 147 -0.80 -14.18 7.13
CA ALA A 147 -1.50 -13.95 8.39
C ALA A 147 -2.86 -13.25 8.20
N TYR A 148 -2.92 -12.27 7.29
CA TYR A 148 -4.16 -11.59 6.91
C TYR A 148 -5.15 -12.55 6.22
N ILE A 149 -4.68 -13.31 5.22
CA ILE A 149 -5.51 -14.27 4.47
C ILE A 149 -6.05 -15.39 5.37
N LYS A 150 -5.19 -16.02 6.18
CA LYS A 150 -5.59 -17.10 7.11
C LYS A 150 -6.61 -16.65 8.15
N SER A 151 -6.67 -15.36 8.45
CA SER A 151 -7.65 -14.79 9.39
C SER A 151 -8.98 -14.43 8.74
N GLY A 152 -9.16 -14.71 7.45
CA GLY A 152 -10.39 -14.42 6.68
C GLY A 152 -10.31 -13.17 5.80
N GLY A 153 -9.16 -12.47 5.78
CA GLY A 153 -8.98 -11.24 5.02
C GLY A 153 -9.08 -11.44 3.51
N TYR A 154 -9.73 -10.50 2.82
CA TYR A 154 -9.77 -10.46 1.35
C TYR A 154 -8.50 -9.80 0.82
N ALA A 155 -7.61 -10.59 0.21
CA ALA A 155 -6.33 -10.13 -0.32
C ALA A 155 -6.22 -10.34 -1.84
N ASP A 156 -5.76 -9.32 -2.54
CA ASP A 156 -5.33 -9.40 -3.94
C ASP A 156 -3.82 -9.17 -4.03
N TRP A 157 -3.15 -9.88 -4.94
CA TRP A 157 -1.75 -9.62 -5.30
C TRP A 157 -1.75 -8.72 -6.54
N ILE A 158 -1.03 -7.59 -6.46
CA ILE A 158 -0.77 -6.72 -7.62
C ILE A 158 0.74 -6.69 -7.89
N MET A 159 1.13 -7.03 -9.11
CA MET A 159 2.51 -7.02 -9.57
C MET A 159 2.70 -6.00 -10.69
N ILE A 160 3.55 -5.01 -10.48
CA ILE A 160 4.03 -4.13 -11.56
C ILE A 160 5.11 -4.87 -12.34
N ILE A 161 4.91 -4.96 -13.65
CA ILE A 161 5.83 -5.64 -14.56
C ILE A 161 7.01 -4.71 -14.89
N PHE A 162 8.21 -5.24 -14.74
CA PHE A 162 9.49 -4.66 -15.13
C PHE A 162 10.36 -5.73 -15.80
N SER A 163 11.39 -5.33 -16.56
CA SER A 163 12.29 -6.28 -17.22
C SER A 163 12.97 -7.27 -16.25
N HIS A 164 13.20 -6.89 -14.98
CA HIS A 164 13.81 -7.79 -13.99
C HIS A 164 12.84 -8.80 -13.38
N ASN A 165 11.53 -8.67 -13.57
CA ASN A 165 10.56 -9.54 -12.91
C ASN A 165 9.52 -10.16 -13.87
N GLU A 166 9.46 -9.71 -15.13
CA GLU A 166 8.47 -10.18 -16.10
C GLU A 166 8.52 -11.70 -16.34
N HIS A 167 9.72 -12.28 -16.26
CA HIS A 167 9.92 -13.72 -16.37
C HIS A 167 9.33 -14.52 -15.19
N GLN A 168 8.98 -13.86 -14.07
CA GLN A 168 8.43 -14.48 -12.86
C GLN A 168 6.91 -14.38 -12.76
N ILE A 169 6.21 -13.79 -13.75
CA ILE A 169 4.76 -13.57 -13.68
C ILE A 169 3.98 -14.86 -13.43
N GLU A 170 4.31 -15.94 -14.15
CA GLU A 170 3.58 -17.21 -14.00
C GLU A 170 3.89 -17.88 -12.64
N GLU A 171 5.14 -17.85 -12.19
CA GLU A 171 5.53 -18.37 -10.89
C GLU A 171 4.85 -17.61 -9.74
N ALA A 172 4.80 -16.27 -9.82
CA ALA A 172 4.10 -15.43 -8.85
C ALA A 172 2.59 -15.70 -8.85
N ASN A 173 1.97 -15.93 -10.02
CA ASN A 173 0.57 -16.32 -10.13
C ASN A 173 0.29 -17.66 -9.43
N ILE A 174 1.12 -18.68 -9.68
CA ILE A 174 1.00 -19.99 -9.03
C ILE A 174 1.14 -19.85 -7.50
N LEU A 175 2.14 -19.09 -7.05
CA LEU A 175 2.36 -18.84 -5.62
C LEU A 175 1.18 -18.11 -4.98
N SER A 176 0.61 -17.11 -5.66
CA SER A 176 -0.54 -16.35 -5.17
C SER A 176 -1.75 -17.27 -4.90
N LYS A 177 -2.03 -18.21 -5.80
CA LYS A 177 -3.10 -19.21 -5.67
C LYS A 177 -2.82 -20.14 -4.51
N LYS A 178 -1.59 -20.64 -4.39
CA LYS A 178 -1.17 -21.52 -3.29
C LYS A 178 -1.34 -20.85 -1.93
N MET A 179 -1.09 -19.55 -1.83
CA MET A 179 -1.26 -18.78 -0.60
C MET A 179 -2.70 -18.38 -0.29
N GLY A 180 -3.62 -18.52 -1.25
CA GLY A 180 -5.03 -18.18 -1.08
C GLY A 180 -5.39 -16.73 -1.37
N PHE A 181 -4.55 -15.99 -2.12
CA PHE A 181 -4.97 -14.71 -2.69
C PHE A 181 -6.22 -14.88 -3.56
N LYS A 182 -7.12 -13.90 -3.53
CA LYS A 182 -8.38 -13.94 -4.29
C LYS A 182 -8.17 -13.65 -5.76
N SER A 183 -7.22 -12.79 -6.08
CA SER A 183 -6.78 -12.56 -7.45
C SER A 183 -5.30 -12.20 -7.53
N PHE A 184 -4.73 -12.42 -8.70
CA PHE A 184 -3.41 -11.97 -9.10
C PHE A 184 -3.57 -11.08 -10.32
N ASN A 185 -3.11 -9.84 -10.23
CA ASN A 185 -3.25 -8.85 -11.28
C ASN A 185 -1.89 -8.26 -11.61
N THR A 186 -1.61 -8.10 -12.90
CA THR A 186 -0.42 -7.40 -13.36
C THR A 186 -0.76 -5.97 -13.76
N LYS A 187 0.22 -5.08 -13.63
CA LYS A 187 0.13 -3.69 -14.09
C LYS A 187 1.37 -3.32 -14.89
N ILE A 188 1.18 -2.60 -15.99
CA ILE A 188 2.27 -1.98 -16.73
C ILE A 188 2.34 -0.51 -16.30
N SER A 189 3.52 -0.07 -15.88
CA SER A 189 3.71 1.32 -15.46
C SER A 189 4.06 2.20 -16.66
N THR A 190 3.41 3.36 -16.77
CA THR A 190 3.76 4.39 -17.74
C THR A 190 5.00 5.21 -17.33
N ARG A 191 5.57 4.91 -16.15
CA ARG A 191 6.68 5.69 -15.55
C ARG A 191 8.08 5.27 -16.02
N GLY A 192 8.19 4.27 -16.90
CA GLY A 192 9.40 3.93 -17.66
C GLY A 192 10.63 3.54 -16.83
N PHE A 193 10.59 2.43 -16.07
CA PHE A 193 11.76 1.94 -15.32
C PHE A 193 12.67 1.11 -16.23
N ASN A 194 13.92 1.51 -16.42
CA ASN A 194 14.97 0.61 -16.93
C ASN A 194 15.95 0.25 -15.82
N LEU A 195 16.44 -0.99 -15.81
CA LEU A 195 17.41 -1.46 -14.82
C LEU A 195 18.72 -0.69 -14.81
N SER A 196 19.14 -0.18 -15.98
CA SER A 196 20.31 0.70 -16.09
C SER A 196 20.16 2.01 -15.31
N ASP A 197 18.93 2.43 -15.00
CA ASP A 197 18.66 3.65 -14.26
C ASP A 197 18.88 3.48 -12.74
N GLN A 198 19.10 2.26 -12.22
CA GLN A 198 19.33 2.02 -10.78
C GLN A 198 20.45 2.90 -10.20
N LYS A 199 21.57 3.07 -10.93
CA LYS A 199 22.67 3.97 -10.55
C LYS A 199 22.26 5.46 -10.51
N ARG A 200 21.30 5.86 -11.34
CA ARG A 200 20.72 7.21 -11.34
C ARG A 200 19.87 7.47 -10.10
N TYR A 201 19.32 6.42 -9.48
CA TYR A 201 18.44 6.52 -8.31
C TYR A 201 19.16 6.34 -6.96
N GLU A 202 20.39 5.82 -6.93
CA GLU A 202 21.17 5.62 -5.69
C GLU A 202 21.36 6.87 -4.80
N PRO A 203 21.62 8.08 -5.34
CA PRO A 203 21.79 9.28 -4.51
C PRO A 203 20.50 9.64 -3.75
N ALA A 204 19.35 9.60 -4.44
CA ALA A 204 18.05 9.90 -3.84
C ALA A 204 17.68 8.91 -2.73
N LEU A 205 18.05 7.63 -2.88
CA LEU A 205 17.81 6.59 -1.87
C LEU A 205 18.57 6.85 -0.55
N LYS A 206 19.78 7.43 -0.61
CA LYS A 206 20.60 7.71 0.58
C LYS A 206 20.04 8.85 1.43
N GLU A 207 19.36 9.82 0.82
CA GLU A 207 18.85 11.03 1.51
C GLU A 207 17.48 10.81 2.20
N ILE A 208 16.75 9.75 1.84
CA ILE A 208 15.42 9.48 2.40
C ILE A 208 15.53 8.86 3.78
N LYS A 209 15.17 9.62 4.82
CA LYS A 209 14.93 9.10 6.17
C LYS A 209 13.73 8.16 6.17
N VAL A 210 13.94 6.93 6.67
CA VAL A 210 12.88 5.91 6.80
C VAL A 210 12.09 6.17 8.07
N PRO A 211 10.75 6.23 8.02
CA PRO A 211 9.95 6.27 9.24
C PRO A 211 10.10 4.95 9.99
N LYS A 212 10.36 5.00 11.30
CA LYS A 212 10.32 3.80 12.15
C LYS A 212 8.87 3.28 12.19
N ASN A 213 8.73 1.95 12.16
CA ASN A 213 7.45 1.23 12.25
C ASN A 213 6.75 1.46 13.60
#